data_AF-A0ABD3DP88-F1
#
_entry.id   AF-A0ABD3DP88-F1
#
_cell.length_a   1.000
_cell.length_b   1.000
_cell.length_c   1.000
_cell.angle_alpha   90.00
_cell.angle_beta   90.00
_cell.angle_gamma   90.00
#
_symmetry.space_group_name_H-M   'P 1'
#
loop_
_entity.id
_entity.type
_entity.pdbx_description
1 polymer ?
#
loop_
_entity_poly.entity_id
_entity_poly.type
_entity_poly.pdbx_seq_one_letter_code
_entity_poly.pdbx_strand_id
1 'polypeptide(L)'
;MCGFVISDYQGLDKITDPPHANYTYSIMAAVIAGIDMIMVPYDYEEFIDGLTTLVNHNFIPMKRIDDAVSRILTVKFTMGLFEHPMADNSMINYLGHKEHRELAREAVRKSLVLLKNGKDTKPPLLPLPKMASKILVAGTHADNIGNQCGGWTMEWQGKSGNITAGTTILTAIKNTVDSKTEVVFNENPDSKYLKSNKFNYAIIVVGEPPYAETFGDSLNLTIPEQGRKTIKNVCGSVKCVVVLITGRPVVIQPYLGQIDGLVAAWLPGSEGQGVADVLFGDYGFTGTLPITWFKNVGQLPMHVGDSGYDPLFKLGFGLTTKPI
;
A
#
# COMPACT_ATOMS: atom_id res chain seq x y z
N MET A 1 25.23 14.91 13.96
CA MET A 1 25.66 14.12 12.78
C MET A 1 24.95 14.70 11.57
N CYS A 2 25.69 15.18 10.58
CA CYS A 2 25.12 15.71 9.34
C CYS A 2 25.24 14.63 8.25
N GLY A 3 24.12 14.24 7.64
CA GLY A 3 24.10 13.33 6.48
C GLY A 3 24.41 14.05 5.18
N PHE A 4 24.21 13.34 4.06
CA PHE A 4 24.24 13.89 2.71
C PHE A 4 22.83 13.95 2.11
N VAL A 5 22.60 14.89 1.20
CA VAL A 5 21.35 15.05 0.43
C VAL A 5 21.52 14.39 -0.94
N ILE A 6 20.56 13.54 -1.33
CA ILE A 6 20.53 12.90 -2.65
C ILE A 6 19.37 13.46 -3.50
N SER A 7 19.59 13.59 -4.81
CA SER A 7 18.49 13.90 -5.74
C SER A 7 17.59 12.69 -5.98
N ASP A 8 16.38 12.92 -6.46
CA ASP A 8 15.54 11.87 -7.04
C ASP A 8 16.07 11.45 -8.43
N TYR A 9 15.52 10.35 -8.97
CA TYR A 9 15.80 9.81 -10.29
C TYR A 9 15.52 10.86 -11.38
N GLN A 10 16.58 11.27 -12.07
CA GLN A 10 16.54 12.37 -13.06
C GLN A 10 15.91 13.65 -12.51
N GLY A 11 16.06 13.91 -11.20
CA GLY A 11 15.50 15.09 -10.55
C GLY A 11 16.10 16.40 -11.08
N LEU A 12 17.35 16.37 -11.53
CA LEU A 12 18.04 17.52 -12.13
C LEU A 12 17.46 17.85 -13.50
N ASP A 13 17.24 16.82 -14.32
CA ASP A 13 16.68 16.93 -15.66
C ASP A 13 15.35 17.69 -15.60
N LYS A 14 14.53 17.42 -14.58
CA LYS A 14 13.20 18.00 -14.35
C LYS A 14 13.22 19.43 -13.76
N ILE A 15 14.40 20.04 -13.53
CA ILE A 15 14.50 21.45 -13.12
C ILE A 15 14.06 22.38 -14.28
N THR A 16 14.25 21.96 -15.53
CA THR A 16 13.89 22.74 -16.71
C THR A 16 12.62 22.20 -17.36
N ASP A 17 11.94 23.05 -18.14
CA ASP A 17 10.82 22.67 -19.01
C ASP A 17 11.13 23.02 -20.48
N PRO A 18 11.21 22.03 -21.40
CA PRO A 18 11.09 20.59 -21.14
C PRO A 18 12.25 20.05 -20.28
N PRO A 19 12.08 18.86 -19.67
CA PRO A 19 13.17 18.22 -18.93
C PRO A 19 14.44 18.10 -19.78
N HIS A 20 15.60 18.32 -19.16
CA HIS A 20 16.93 18.28 -19.79
C HIS A 20 17.22 19.39 -20.81
N ALA A 21 16.34 20.38 -20.99
CA ALA A 21 16.54 21.46 -21.97
C ALA A 21 17.79 22.32 -21.73
N ASN A 22 18.24 22.43 -20.49
CA ASN A 22 19.49 23.10 -20.13
C ASN A 22 20.17 22.38 -18.96
N TYR A 23 20.83 21.25 -19.26
CA TYR A 23 21.40 20.40 -18.21
C TYR A 23 22.57 21.07 -17.47
N THR A 24 23.36 21.91 -18.14
CA THR A 24 24.40 22.72 -17.46
C THR A 24 23.80 23.60 -16.37
N TYR A 25 22.67 24.27 -16.64
CA TYR A 25 21.94 25.02 -15.63
C TYR A 25 21.43 24.09 -14.52
N SER A 26 20.85 22.94 -14.84
CA SER A 26 20.37 21.97 -13.84
C SER A 26 21.47 21.51 -12.88
N ILE A 27 22.67 21.17 -13.39
CA ILE A 27 23.82 20.80 -12.56
C ILE A 27 24.18 21.94 -11.61
N MET A 28 24.33 23.16 -12.15
CA MET A 28 24.70 24.33 -11.36
C MET A 28 23.66 24.63 -10.28
N ALA A 29 22.38 24.67 -10.64
CA ALA A 29 21.28 24.95 -9.73
C ALA A 29 21.19 23.92 -8.60
N ALA A 30 21.26 22.62 -8.92
CA ALA A 30 21.18 21.53 -7.95
C ALA A 30 22.35 21.52 -6.95
N VAL A 31 23.58 21.65 -7.44
CA VAL A 31 24.78 21.59 -6.60
C VAL A 31 24.88 22.84 -5.72
N ILE A 32 24.57 24.03 -6.26
CA ILE A 32 24.56 25.27 -5.47
C ILE A 32 23.43 25.25 -4.42
N ALA A 33 22.28 24.65 -4.72
CA ALA A 33 21.19 24.45 -3.77
C ALA A 33 21.56 23.50 -2.61
N GLY A 34 22.67 22.76 -2.74
CA GLY A 34 23.22 21.92 -1.68
C GLY A 34 22.90 20.43 -1.80
N ILE A 35 22.56 19.94 -2.98
CA ILE A 35 22.49 18.49 -3.22
C ILE A 35 23.91 17.94 -3.26
N ASP A 36 24.16 16.88 -2.51
CA ASP A 36 25.50 16.32 -2.32
C ASP A 36 25.77 15.13 -3.25
N MET A 37 24.76 14.30 -3.50
CA MET A 37 24.81 13.14 -4.38
C MET A 37 23.71 13.23 -5.43
N ILE A 38 24.08 13.02 -6.69
CA ILE A 38 23.16 13.14 -7.82
C ILE A 38 22.84 11.75 -8.35
N MET A 39 21.55 11.40 -8.38
CA MET A 39 21.05 10.16 -8.95
C MET A 39 20.90 10.31 -10.47
N VAL A 40 22.04 10.22 -11.17
CA VAL A 40 22.10 10.11 -12.64
C VAL A 40 22.10 8.63 -13.00
N PRO A 41 21.01 8.08 -13.55
CA PRO A 41 20.89 6.63 -13.75
C PRO A 41 21.64 6.12 -14.99
N TYR A 42 21.87 6.97 -16.00
CA TYR A 42 22.43 6.55 -17.29
C TYR A 42 23.59 7.44 -17.75
N ASP A 43 23.36 8.74 -17.94
CA ASP A 43 24.30 9.65 -18.60
C ASP A 43 25.30 10.31 -17.64
N TYR A 44 26.01 9.48 -16.85
CA TYR A 44 26.93 9.96 -15.82
C TYR A 44 28.13 10.74 -16.40
N GLU A 45 28.55 10.45 -17.64
CA GLU A 45 29.65 11.18 -18.30
C GLU A 45 29.27 12.65 -18.54
N GLU A 46 28.07 12.91 -19.06
CA GLU A 46 27.57 14.29 -19.27
C GLU A 46 27.53 15.06 -17.94
N PHE A 47 27.06 14.41 -16.88
CA PHE A 47 27.03 15.01 -15.55
C PHE A 47 28.43 15.33 -15.02
N ILE A 48 29.38 14.38 -15.08
CA ILE A 48 30.74 14.57 -14.57
C ILE A 48 31.46 15.67 -15.36
N ASP A 49 31.36 15.67 -16.68
CA ASP A 49 31.99 16.67 -17.55
C ASP A 49 31.40 18.07 -17.31
N GLY A 50 30.06 18.15 -17.21
CA GLY A 50 29.36 19.38 -16.91
C GLY A 50 29.73 19.96 -15.54
N LEU A 51 29.72 19.13 -14.49
CA LEU A 51 30.11 19.55 -13.14
C LEU A 51 31.58 19.98 -13.08
N THR A 52 32.47 19.20 -13.70
CA THR A 52 33.91 19.51 -13.76
C THR A 52 34.15 20.85 -14.46
N THR A 53 33.46 21.10 -15.57
CA THR A 53 33.53 22.37 -16.30
C THR A 53 33.08 23.54 -15.44
N LEU A 54 31.95 23.39 -14.73
CA LEU A 54 31.42 24.43 -13.84
C LEU A 54 32.37 24.74 -12.67
N VAL A 55 33.03 23.73 -12.13
CA VAL A 55 34.04 23.90 -11.06
C VAL A 55 35.31 24.58 -11.59
N ASN A 56 35.85 24.11 -12.72
CA ASN A 56 37.09 24.66 -13.32
C ASN A 56 36.95 26.15 -13.70
N HIS A 57 35.75 26.57 -14.08
CA HIS A 57 35.45 27.96 -14.42
C HIS A 57 34.92 28.77 -13.22
N ASN A 58 34.99 28.23 -12.00
CA ASN A 58 34.56 28.87 -10.74
C ASN A 58 33.06 29.23 -10.66
N PHE A 59 32.20 28.63 -11.49
CA PHE A 59 30.74 28.75 -11.33
C PHE A 59 30.25 27.98 -10.10
N ILE A 60 30.92 26.89 -9.74
CA ILE A 60 30.71 26.16 -8.48
C ILE A 60 32.01 26.23 -7.66
N PRO A 61 31.99 26.78 -6.43
CA PRO A 61 33.20 26.88 -5.62
C PRO A 61 33.63 25.48 -5.12
N MET A 62 34.94 25.21 -5.11
CA MET A 62 35.49 23.96 -4.56
C MET A 62 35.01 23.65 -3.14
N LYS A 63 34.78 24.69 -2.31
CA LYS A 63 34.19 24.53 -0.97
C LYS A 63 32.84 23.80 -0.97
N ARG A 64 32.00 23.97 -2.02
CA ARG A 64 30.72 23.26 -2.17
C ARG A 64 30.95 21.78 -2.50
N ILE A 65 31.97 21.48 -3.32
CA ILE A 65 32.38 20.11 -3.61
C ILE A 65 32.94 19.44 -2.34
N ASP A 66 33.81 20.13 -1.60
CA ASP A 66 34.37 19.64 -0.35
C ASP A 66 33.28 19.36 0.70
N ASP A 67 32.27 20.22 0.84
CA ASP A 67 31.13 19.98 1.75
C ASP A 67 30.34 18.74 1.34
N ALA A 68 30.01 18.60 0.05
CA ALA A 68 29.29 17.44 -0.47
C ALA A 68 30.06 16.12 -0.25
N VAL A 69 31.33 16.10 -0.65
CA VAL A 69 32.21 14.93 -0.50
C VAL A 69 32.43 14.60 0.98
N SER A 70 32.65 15.60 1.84
CA SER A 70 32.81 15.40 3.28
C SER A 70 31.58 14.71 3.88
N ARG A 71 30.36 15.08 3.48
CA ARG A 71 29.11 14.45 3.94
C ARG A 71 28.98 13.01 3.46
N ILE A 72 29.25 12.74 2.18
CA ILE A 72 29.22 11.40 1.61
C ILE A 72 30.23 10.50 2.32
N LEU A 73 31.47 10.94 2.46
CA LEU A 73 32.53 10.19 3.13
C LEU A 73 32.20 10.00 4.61
N THR A 74 31.67 11.02 5.29
CA THR A 74 31.22 10.91 6.69
C THR A 74 30.24 9.77 6.86
N VAL A 75 29.21 9.67 6.00
CA VAL A 75 28.23 8.56 6.09
C VAL A 75 28.90 7.22 5.78
N LYS A 76 29.74 7.13 4.74
CA LYS A 76 30.44 5.88 4.38
C LYS A 76 31.35 5.37 5.51
N PHE A 77 32.13 6.23 6.15
CA PHE A 77 32.95 5.87 7.31
C PHE A 77 32.08 5.53 8.53
N THR A 78 31.04 6.33 8.81
CA THR A 78 30.17 6.12 9.98
C THR A 78 29.46 4.77 9.93
N MET A 79 29.05 4.31 8.75
CA MET A 79 28.38 3.02 8.58
C MET A 79 29.34 1.82 8.45
N GLY A 80 30.66 2.04 8.52
CA GLY A 80 31.66 0.98 8.40
C GLY A 80 31.84 0.43 6.99
N LEU A 81 31.46 1.18 5.94
CA LEU A 81 31.53 0.70 4.56
C LEU A 81 32.98 0.47 4.09
N PHE A 82 33.95 1.17 4.67
CA PHE A 82 35.37 0.98 4.38
C PHE A 82 35.92 -0.30 5.01
N GLU A 83 35.41 -0.69 6.17
CA GLU A 83 35.78 -1.92 6.89
C GLU A 83 35.07 -3.15 6.29
N HIS A 84 33.82 -2.99 5.88
CA HIS A 84 32.97 -4.05 5.35
C HIS A 84 32.38 -3.70 3.97
N PRO A 85 33.20 -3.58 2.92
CA PRO A 85 32.74 -3.16 1.59
C PRO A 85 32.03 -4.27 0.80
N MET A 86 32.18 -5.52 1.22
CA MET A 86 31.65 -6.70 0.52
C MET A 86 30.43 -7.25 1.26
N ALA A 87 29.51 -7.85 0.51
CA ALA A 87 28.36 -8.54 1.08
C ALA A 87 28.80 -9.73 1.95
N ASP A 88 28.08 -9.94 3.05
CA ASP A 88 28.20 -11.15 3.87
C ASP A 88 27.21 -12.21 3.36
N ASN A 89 27.74 -13.27 2.76
CA ASN A 89 26.93 -14.37 2.23
C ASN A 89 26.15 -15.14 3.30
N SER A 90 26.56 -15.07 4.57
CA SER A 90 25.81 -15.68 5.68
C SER A 90 24.42 -15.03 5.86
N MET A 91 24.25 -13.79 5.39
CA MET A 91 23.02 -13.03 5.53
C MET A 91 21.90 -13.47 4.57
N ILE A 92 22.18 -14.34 3.59
CA ILE A 92 21.17 -14.79 2.60
C ILE A 92 19.94 -15.43 3.26
N ASN A 93 20.12 -16.07 4.41
CA ASN A 93 19.06 -16.75 5.14
C ASN A 93 18.03 -15.77 5.74
N TYR A 94 18.35 -14.47 5.86
CA TYR A 94 17.41 -13.46 6.34
C TYR A 94 16.38 -13.02 5.29
N LEU A 95 16.59 -13.36 4.01
CA LEU A 95 15.63 -13.06 2.95
C LEU A 95 14.36 -13.90 3.14
N GLY A 96 13.24 -13.24 3.41
CA GLY A 96 11.95 -13.92 3.63
C GLY A 96 11.90 -14.77 4.91
N HIS A 97 12.78 -14.48 5.88
CA HIS A 97 12.86 -15.17 7.18
C HIS A 97 11.50 -15.20 7.89
N LYS A 98 11.19 -16.32 8.57
CA LYS A 98 9.88 -16.56 9.18
C LYS A 98 9.50 -15.45 10.18
N GLU A 99 10.43 -15.03 11.02
CA GLU A 99 10.27 -14.00 12.05
C GLU A 99 9.95 -12.64 11.42
N HIS A 100 10.52 -12.32 10.25
CA HIS A 100 10.17 -11.12 9.49
C HIS A 100 8.76 -11.21 8.93
N ARG A 101 8.33 -12.40 8.49
CA ARG A 101 6.95 -12.66 8.05
C ARG A 101 5.96 -12.58 9.21
N GLU A 102 6.29 -13.09 10.38
CA GLU A 102 5.44 -12.94 11.57
C GLU A 102 5.32 -11.46 12.00
N LEU A 103 6.41 -10.69 11.91
CA LEU A 103 6.37 -9.24 12.12
C LEU A 103 5.51 -8.53 11.05
N ALA A 104 5.63 -8.92 9.79
CA ALA A 104 4.80 -8.37 8.73
C ALA A 104 3.31 -8.73 8.92
N ARG A 105 2.99 -9.98 9.29
CA ARG A 105 1.64 -10.41 9.68
C ARG A 105 1.09 -9.57 10.84
N GLU A 106 1.93 -9.26 11.82
CA GLU A 106 1.58 -8.36 12.92
C GLU A 106 1.26 -6.95 12.43
N ALA A 107 2.11 -6.39 11.57
CA ALA A 107 1.89 -5.07 10.98
C ALA A 107 0.59 -5.03 10.18
N VAL A 108 0.28 -6.08 9.41
CA VAL A 108 -0.98 -6.24 8.67
C VAL A 108 -2.17 -6.18 9.61
N ARG A 109 -2.20 -7.01 10.67
CA ARG A 109 -3.37 -7.01 11.58
C ARG A 109 -3.58 -5.67 12.29
N LYS A 110 -2.49 -4.96 12.61
CA LYS A 110 -2.52 -3.64 13.28
C LYS A 110 -2.88 -2.49 12.33
N SER A 111 -2.63 -2.62 11.03
CA SER A 111 -2.94 -1.56 10.04
C SER A 111 -4.42 -1.53 9.64
N LEU A 112 -5.11 -2.67 9.74
CA LEU A 112 -6.51 -2.82 9.35
C LEU A 112 -7.43 -1.88 10.14
N VAL A 113 -8.22 -1.08 9.41
CA VAL A 113 -9.21 -0.17 10.00
C VAL A 113 -10.60 -0.70 9.74
N LEU A 114 -11.33 -1.04 10.80
CA LEU A 114 -12.73 -1.44 10.71
C LEU A 114 -13.62 -0.20 10.58
N LEU A 115 -14.19 0.01 9.39
CA LEU A 115 -15.00 1.18 9.08
C LEU A 115 -16.48 0.98 9.36
N LYS A 116 -16.95 -0.27 9.29
CA LYS A 116 -18.33 -0.64 9.53
C LYS A 116 -18.41 -2.06 10.07
N ASN A 117 -19.28 -2.32 11.04
CA ASN A 117 -19.51 -3.66 11.59
C ASN A 117 -20.97 -3.88 12.03
N GLY A 118 -21.88 -3.90 11.07
CA GLY A 118 -23.32 -4.03 11.29
C GLY A 118 -24.11 -2.84 10.72
N LYS A 119 -25.44 -2.99 10.70
CA LYS A 119 -26.39 -1.89 10.54
C LYS A 119 -26.92 -1.53 11.93
N ASP A 120 -27.32 -0.29 12.19
CA ASP A 120 -27.62 0.24 13.53
C ASP A 120 -28.56 -0.62 14.40
N THR A 121 -29.37 -1.50 13.79
CA THR A 121 -30.33 -2.39 14.46
C THR A 121 -29.95 -3.87 14.47
N LYS A 122 -28.76 -4.25 14.02
CA LYS A 122 -28.30 -5.65 13.87
C LYS A 122 -27.04 -5.91 14.70
N PRO A 123 -26.85 -7.15 15.20
CA PRO A 123 -25.61 -7.51 15.88
C PRO A 123 -24.39 -7.33 14.94
N PRO A 124 -23.20 -7.08 15.51
CA PRO A 124 -21.97 -6.98 14.74
C PRO A 124 -21.72 -8.27 13.95
N LEU A 125 -21.14 -8.15 12.76
CA LEU A 125 -20.79 -9.29 11.90
C LEU A 125 -19.40 -9.85 12.23
N LEU A 126 -18.46 -8.97 12.58
CA LEU A 126 -17.09 -9.31 12.95
C LEU A 126 -16.95 -9.35 14.49
N PRO A 127 -16.21 -10.33 15.04
CA PRO A 127 -15.48 -11.39 14.32
C PRO A 127 -16.41 -12.47 13.73
N LEU A 128 -16.01 -13.03 12.59
CA LEU A 128 -16.71 -14.11 11.90
C LEU A 128 -16.47 -15.46 12.61
N PRO A 129 -17.47 -16.36 12.66
CA PRO A 129 -17.26 -17.69 13.22
C PRO A 129 -16.39 -18.54 12.30
N LYS A 130 -15.33 -19.15 12.85
CA LYS A 130 -14.44 -20.08 12.13
C LYS A 130 -15.15 -21.35 11.67
N MET A 131 -16.20 -21.77 12.39
CA MET A 131 -17.04 -22.90 12.02
C MET A 131 -18.34 -22.41 11.35
N ALA A 132 -18.54 -22.79 10.10
CA ALA A 132 -19.77 -22.56 9.33
C ALA A 132 -20.00 -23.75 8.38
N SER A 133 -21.21 -23.92 7.87
CA SER A 133 -21.44 -24.99 6.87
C SER A 133 -20.74 -24.67 5.54
N LYS A 134 -20.88 -23.43 5.07
CA LYS A 134 -20.40 -23.01 3.76
C LYS A 134 -20.23 -21.50 3.70
N ILE A 135 -19.06 -21.03 3.29
CA ILE A 135 -18.74 -19.59 3.18
C ILE A 135 -18.28 -19.28 1.76
N LEU A 136 -18.48 -18.02 1.36
CA LEU A 136 -18.00 -17.51 0.09
C LEU A 136 -16.82 -16.58 0.31
N VAL A 137 -15.75 -16.77 -0.46
CA VAL A 137 -14.71 -15.78 -0.68
C VAL A 137 -14.81 -15.31 -2.14
N ALA A 138 -14.85 -14.00 -2.36
CA ALA A 138 -15.04 -13.41 -3.68
C ALA A 138 -14.19 -12.16 -3.88
N GLY A 139 -14.14 -11.68 -5.11
CA GLY A 139 -13.46 -10.45 -5.52
C GLY A 139 -12.08 -10.68 -6.11
N THR A 140 -11.70 -9.75 -6.99
CA THR A 140 -10.46 -9.74 -7.81
C THR A 140 -9.16 -9.73 -6.99
N HIS A 141 -9.25 -9.40 -5.70
CA HIS A 141 -8.09 -9.28 -4.81
C HIS A 141 -8.00 -10.43 -3.80
N ALA A 142 -8.95 -11.36 -3.78
CA ALA A 142 -8.98 -12.40 -2.76
C ALA A 142 -7.84 -13.42 -2.90
N ASP A 143 -7.52 -13.81 -4.13
CA ASP A 143 -6.45 -14.78 -4.41
C ASP A 143 -5.36 -14.20 -5.32
N ASN A 144 -4.87 -13.02 -4.96
CA ASN A 144 -3.94 -12.27 -5.79
C ASN A 144 -2.88 -11.55 -4.93
N ILE A 145 -1.71 -12.19 -4.77
CA ILE A 145 -0.63 -11.66 -3.92
C ILE A 145 -0.13 -10.30 -4.42
N GLY A 146 -0.02 -10.14 -5.73
CA GLY A 146 0.41 -8.89 -6.34
C GLY A 146 -0.52 -7.71 -6.06
N ASN A 147 -1.83 -7.94 -6.14
CA ASN A 147 -2.82 -6.91 -5.83
C ASN A 147 -2.82 -6.51 -4.35
N GLN A 148 -2.56 -7.42 -3.40
CA GLN A 148 -2.46 -7.06 -1.98
C GLN A 148 -1.11 -6.41 -1.62
N CYS A 149 -0.09 -6.56 -2.43
CA CYS A 149 1.18 -5.85 -2.25
C CYS A 149 1.17 -4.43 -2.86
N GLY A 150 0.60 -4.27 -4.06
CA GLY A 150 0.56 -2.98 -4.76
C GLY A 150 1.86 -2.65 -5.52
N GLY A 151 2.11 -1.37 -5.76
CA GLY A 151 3.33 -0.88 -6.44
C GLY A 151 4.60 -1.16 -5.65
N TRP A 152 5.76 -0.96 -6.28
CA TRP A 152 7.08 -1.20 -5.68
C TRP A 152 7.29 -2.63 -5.13
N THR A 153 6.59 -3.61 -5.70
CA THR A 153 6.74 -5.02 -5.34
C THR A 153 7.12 -5.84 -6.56
N MET A 154 8.35 -6.36 -6.56
CA MET A 154 9.01 -7.05 -7.68
C MET A 154 9.24 -6.18 -8.92
N GLU A 155 8.21 -5.48 -9.39
CA GLU A 155 8.25 -4.52 -10.50
C GLU A 155 7.93 -3.10 -9.95
N TRP A 156 8.38 -2.06 -10.65
CA TRP A 156 8.16 -0.64 -10.26
C TRP A 156 6.68 -0.33 -10.03
N GLN A 157 5.84 -0.61 -11.03
CA GLN A 157 4.39 -0.43 -10.96
C GLN A 157 3.69 -1.52 -10.15
N GLY A 158 4.43 -2.52 -9.67
CA GLY A 158 3.88 -3.78 -9.20
C GLY A 158 3.24 -4.58 -10.33
N LYS A 159 2.63 -5.70 -9.98
CA LYS A 159 2.00 -6.60 -10.95
C LYS A 159 0.92 -7.44 -10.30
N SER A 160 -0.17 -7.69 -10.99
CA SER A 160 -1.22 -8.62 -10.52
C SER A 160 -0.79 -10.08 -10.70
N GLY A 161 -1.35 -10.96 -9.87
CA GLY A 161 -1.14 -12.41 -9.92
C GLY A 161 -0.15 -12.89 -8.86
N ASN A 162 0.37 -14.10 -9.04
CA ASN A 162 1.33 -14.72 -8.13
C ASN A 162 2.77 -14.28 -8.43
N ILE A 163 3.20 -13.15 -7.86
CA ILE A 163 4.48 -12.49 -8.22
C ILE A 163 5.61 -12.77 -7.24
N THR A 164 5.31 -13.22 -6.02
CA THR A 164 6.30 -13.47 -4.96
C THR A 164 5.74 -14.42 -3.91
N ALA A 165 6.61 -14.99 -3.07
CA ALA A 165 6.21 -15.89 -1.99
C ALA A 165 5.43 -15.13 -0.88
N GLY A 166 4.22 -15.58 -0.60
CA GLY A 166 3.36 -15.05 0.45
C GLY A 166 2.07 -15.85 0.59
N THR A 167 1.16 -15.35 1.43
CA THR A 167 -0.15 -15.93 1.68
C THR A 167 -1.23 -14.98 1.17
N THR A 168 -2.02 -15.42 0.19
CA THR A 168 -3.19 -14.66 -0.27
C THR A 168 -4.28 -14.62 0.80
N ILE A 169 -5.18 -13.63 0.76
CA ILE A 169 -6.30 -13.56 1.71
C ILE A 169 -7.21 -14.80 1.60
N LEU A 170 -7.43 -15.34 0.41
CA LEU A 170 -8.15 -16.61 0.22
C LEU A 170 -7.45 -17.76 0.95
N THR A 171 -6.14 -17.89 0.77
CA THR A 171 -5.35 -18.94 1.43
C THR A 171 -5.37 -18.77 2.94
N ALA A 172 -5.22 -17.53 3.44
CA ALA A 172 -5.34 -17.21 4.85
C ALA A 172 -6.69 -17.60 5.45
N ILE A 173 -7.79 -17.31 4.75
CA ILE A 173 -9.13 -17.71 5.18
C ILE A 173 -9.24 -19.24 5.26
N LYS A 174 -8.79 -19.96 4.22
CA LYS A 174 -8.78 -21.44 4.21
C LYS A 174 -7.97 -22.03 5.37
N ASN A 175 -6.85 -21.41 5.73
CA ASN A 175 -6.01 -21.84 6.85
C ASN A 175 -6.63 -21.56 8.23
N THR A 176 -7.59 -20.63 8.31
CA THR A 176 -8.11 -20.12 9.59
C THR A 176 -9.42 -20.78 10.00
N VAL A 177 -10.26 -21.15 9.03
CA VAL A 177 -11.57 -21.73 9.31
C VAL A 177 -11.45 -23.19 9.80
N ASP A 178 -12.50 -23.67 10.46
CA ASP A 178 -12.61 -25.07 10.87
C ASP A 178 -12.56 -25.98 9.64
N SER A 179 -11.93 -27.16 9.75
CA SER A 179 -11.77 -28.10 8.64
C SER A 179 -13.09 -28.64 8.08
N LYS A 180 -14.20 -28.50 8.81
CA LYS A 180 -15.56 -28.83 8.35
C LYS A 180 -16.24 -27.70 7.57
N THR A 181 -15.65 -26.50 7.53
CA THR A 181 -16.19 -25.36 6.81
C THR A 181 -15.85 -25.44 5.34
N GLU A 182 -16.86 -25.55 4.48
CA GLU A 182 -16.66 -25.49 3.03
C GLU A 182 -16.36 -24.03 2.60
N VAL A 183 -15.12 -23.78 2.16
CA VAL A 183 -14.71 -22.48 1.59
C VAL A 183 -14.83 -22.52 0.08
N VAL A 184 -15.78 -21.76 -0.46
CA VAL A 184 -15.94 -21.61 -1.91
C VAL A 184 -15.31 -20.30 -2.36
N PHE A 185 -14.40 -20.38 -3.34
CA PHE A 185 -13.91 -19.22 -4.05
C PHE A 185 -14.65 -19.05 -5.37
N ASN A 186 -15.22 -17.87 -5.57
CA ASN A 186 -15.70 -17.42 -6.88
C ASN A 186 -15.36 -15.94 -6.97
N GLU A 187 -14.48 -15.56 -7.90
CA GLU A 187 -14.00 -14.19 -8.01
C GLU A 187 -15.17 -13.20 -8.25
N ASN A 188 -16.13 -13.59 -9.09
CA ASN A 188 -17.17 -12.70 -9.62
C ASN A 188 -18.54 -13.37 -9.70
N PRO A 189 -19.12 -13.79 -8.56
CA PRO A 189 -20.38 -14.52 -8.55
C PRO A 189 -21.53 -13.61 -8.96
N ASP A 190 -22.41 -14.13 -9.81
CA ASP A 190 -23.67 -13.47 -10.14
C ASP A 190 -24.74 -13.74 -9.07
N SER A 191 -25.85 -13.01 -9.16
CA SER A 191 -26.97 -13.15 -8.22
C SER A 191 -27.65 -14.52 -8.25
N LYS A 192 -27.60 -15.24 -9.39
CA LYS A 192 -28.20 -16.57 -9.54
C LYS A 192 -27.38 -17.61 -8.77
N TYR A 193 -26.06 -17.57 -8.94
CA TYR A 193 -25.11 -18.41 -8.22
C TYR A 193 -25.25 -18.23 -6.71
N LEU A 194 -25.35 -16.98 -6.24
CA LEU A 194 -25.48 -16.66 -4.81
C LEU A 194 -26.76 -17.24 -4.20
N LYS A 195 -27.90 -17.13 -4.88
CA LYS A 195 -29.19 -17.66 -4.41
C LYS A 195 -29.21 -19.19 -4.34
N SER A 196 -28.55 -19.87 -5.28
CA SER A 196 -28.56 -21.33 -5.36
C SER A 196 -27.65 -22.01 -4.34
N ASN A 197 -26.59 -21.34 -3.87
CA ASN A 197 -25.55 -21.99 -3.05
C ASN A 197 -25.67 -21.75 -1.53
N LYS A 198 -26.56 -20.84 -1.08
CA LYS A 198 -26.87 -20.56 0.34
C LYS A 198 -25.64 -20.49 1.27
N PHE A 199 -24.87 -19.42 1.15
CA PHE A 199 -23.71 -19.16 2.02
C PHE A 199 -24.11 -18.61 3.39
N ASN A 200 -23.40 -18.99 4.46
CA ASN A 200 -23.61 -18.42 5.81
C ASN A 200 -23.21 -16.94 5.86
N TYR A 201 -22.08 -16.60 5.23
CA TYR A 201 -21.58 -15.24 5.04
C TYR A 201 -20.60 -15.23 3.86
N ALA A 202 -20.26 -14.03 3.39
CA ALA A 202 -19.29 -13.81 2.33
C ALA A 202 -18.19 -12.82 2.74
N ILE A 203 -16.97 -13.09 2.30
CA ILE A 203 -15.83 -12.18 2.41
C ILE A 203 -15.47 -11.74 0.98
N ILE A 204 -15.56 -10.44 0.72
CA ILE A 204 -15.31 -9.85 -0.59
C ILE A 204 -14.03 -9.04 -0.50
N VAL A 205 -13.02 -9.41 -1.29
CA VAL A 205 -11.73 -8.72 -1.32
C VAL A 205 -11.58 -8.03 -2.67
N VAL A 206 -11.63 -6.70 -2.67
CA VAL A 206 -11.61 -5.86 -3.88
C VAL A 206 -10.84 -4.58 -3.62
N GLY A 207 -10.39 -3.90 -4.67
CA GLY A 207 -9.45 -2.81 -4.46
C GLY A 207 -8.96 -2.12 -5.72
N GLU A 208 -7.97 -1.25 -5.55
CA GLU A 208 -7.19 -0.67 -6.64
C GLU A 208 -6.21 -1.72 -7.21
N PRO A 209 -5.91 -1.73 -8.52
CA PRO A 209 -4.77 -2.48 -9.05
C PRO A 209 -3.44 -1.86 -8.56
N PRO A 210 -2.31 -2.56 -8.69
CA PRO A 210 -0.98 -1.99 -8.41
C PRO A 210 -0.70 -0.73 -9.25
N TYR A 211 -0.05 0.25 -8.63
CA TYR A 211 0.44 1.48 -9.28
C TYR A 211 1.59 2.09 -8.45
N ALA A 212 2.43 2.90 -9.09
CA ALA A 212 3.43 3.74 -8.46
C ALA A 212 3.51 5.12 -9.15
N GLU A 213 3.73 6.16 -8.36
CA GLU A 213 3.96 7.54 -8.84
C GLU A 213 2.84 8.05 -9.76
N THR A 214 3.17 8.64 -10.91
CA THR A 214 2.22 9.27 -11.85
C THR A 214 1.15 8.31 -12.37
N PHE A 215 1.46 7.01 -12.46
CA PHE A 215 0.47 6.00 -12.86
C PHE A 215 -0.63 5.78 -11.82
N GLY A 216 -0.39 6.24 -10.59
CA GLY A 216 -1.38 6.28 -9.52
C GLY A 216 -2.25 7.52 -9.55
N ASP A 217 -1.97 8.54 -10.36
CA ASP A 217 -2.77 9.77 -10.37
C ASP A 217 -4.20 9.48 -10.85
N SER A 218 -5.18 9.88 -10.05
CA SER A 218 -6.59 9.64 -10.35
C SER A 218 -7.47 10.74 -9.76
N LEU A 219 -8.27 11.37 -10.64
CA LEU A 219 -9.23 12.41 -10.25
C LEU A 219 -10.58 11.83 -9.80
N ASN A 220 -10.85 10.56 -10.06
CA ASN A 220 -12.14 9.93 -9.72
C ASN A 220 -12.08 9.07 -8.45
N LEU A 221 -10.89 8.56 -8.08
CA LEU A 221 -10.65 7.69 -6.92
C LEU A 221 -11.69 6.57 -6.76
N THR A 222 -12.11 5.97 -7.88
CA THR A 222 -13.03 4.83 -7.90
C THR A 222 -12.29 3.53 -8.17
N ILE A 223 -12.60 2.47 -7.42
CA ILE A 223 -12.08 1.13 -7.72
C ILE A 223 -12.67 0.60 -9.05
N PRO A 224 -11.98 -0.35 -9.72
CA PRO A 224 -12.44 -0.94 -10.97
C PRO A 224 -13.87 -1.47 -10.91
N GLU A 225 -14.55 -1.45 -12.05
CA GLU A 225 -15.97 -1.80 -12.17
C GLU A 225 -16.28 -3.20 -11.64
N GLN A 226 -15.39 -4.16 -11.88
CA GLN A 226 -15.60 -5.54 -11.47
C GLN A 226 -15.75 -5.66 -9.94
N GLY A 227 -14.90 -4.97 -9.17
CA GLY A 227 -15.02 -4.94 -7.71
C GLY A 227 -16.33 -4.30 -7.25
N ARG A 228 -16.74 -3.20 -7.90
CA ARG A 228 -18.02 -2.51 -7.62
C ARG A 228 -19.24 -3.40 -7.89
N LYS A 229 -19.21 -4.19 -8.96
CA LYS A 229 -20.26 -5.17 -9.30
C LYS A 229 -20.28 -6.32 -8.29
N THR A 230 -19.13 -6.87 -7.92
CA THR A 230 -19.04 -7.95 -6.94
C THR A 230 -19.57 -7.52 -5.57
N ILE A 231 -19.24 -6.30 -5.10
CA ILE A 231 -19.83 -5.76 -3.86
C ILE A 231 -21.36 -5.75 -3.94
N LYS A 232 -21.93 -5.15 -5.01
CA LYS A 232 -23.39 -5.04 -5.17
C LYS A 232 -24.08 -6.41 -5.22
N ASN A 233 -23.54 -7.35 -6.00
CA ASN A 233 -24.15 -8.66 -6.19
C ASN A 233 -24.14 -9.48 -4.89
N VAL A 234 -22.97 -9.55 -4.24
CA VAL A 234 -22.76 -10.38 -3.05
C VAL A 234 -23.48 -9.80 -1.84
N CYS A 235 -23.24 -8.53 -1.51
CA CYS A 235 -23.85 -7.87 -0.35
C CYS A 235 -25.36 -7.67 -0.49
N GLY A 236 -25.89 -7.66 -1.72
CA GLY A 236 -27.33 -7.66 -1.96
C GLY A 236 -28.01 -9.01 -1.67
N SER A 237 -27.24 -10.10 -1.56
CA SER A 237 -27.78 -11.47 -1.48
C SER A 237 -27.38 -12.21 -0.19
N VAL A 238 -26.19 -11.95 0.35
CA VAL A 238 -25.59 -12.65 1.48
C VAL A 238 -24.99 -11.62 2.43
N LYS A 239 -25.03 -11.87 3.75
CA LYS A 239 -24.30 -11.04 4.72
C LYS A 239 -22.82 -10.97 4.34
N CYS A 240 -22.29 -9.76 4.17
CA CYS A 240 -20.97 -9.59 3.58
C CYS A 240 -20.02 -8.75 4.44
N VAL A 241 -18.75 -9.15 4.46
CA VAL A 241 -17.64 -8.27 4.82
C VAL A 241 -16.89 -7.90 3.55
N VAL A 242 -16.73 -6.60 3.30
CA VAL A 242 -15.87 -6.08 2.23
C VAL A 242 -14.52 -5.71 2.84
N VAL A 243 -13.46 -6.32 2.32
CA VAL A 243 -12.06 -5.99 2.60
C VAL A 243 -11.55 -5.17 1.40
N LEU A 244 -11.29 -3.88 1.64
CA LEU A 244 -10.78 -2.95 0.63
C LEU A 244 -9.26 -2.93 0.61
N ILE A 245 -8.68 -3.26 -0.54
CA ILE A 245 -7.23 -3.22 -0.81
C ILE A 245 -6.91 -1.97 -1.63
N THR A 246 -6.44 -0.91 -0.99
CA THR A 246 -6.32 0.40 -1.62
C THR A 246 -5.14 1.17 -1.05
N GLY A 247 -4.38 1.90 -1.88
CA GLY A 247 -3.26 2.72 -1.41
C GLY A 247 -3.71 3.99 -0.65
N ARG A 248 -5.01 4.31 -0.71
CA ARG A 248 -5.62 5.57 -0.25
C ARG A 248 -7.14 5.43 -0.07
N PRO A 249 -7.82 6.42 0.54
CA PRO A 249 -9.27 6.49 0.54
C PRO A 249 -9.84 6.54 -0.88
N VAL A 250 -10.91 5.77 -1.11
CA VAL A 250 -11.61 5.66 -2.40
C VAL A 250 -13.10 5.89 -2.23
N VAL A 251 -13.81 6.14 -3.33
CA VAL A 251 -15.28 6.26 -3.34
C VAL A 251 -15.92 4.95 -2.90
N ILE A 252 -16.48 4.96 -1.68
CA ILE A 252 -17.19 3.79 -1.11
C ILE A 252 -18.62 4.11 -0.65
N GLN A 253 -18.96 5.39 -0.45
CA GLN A 253 -20.27 5.84 0.05
C GLN A 253 -21.48 5.19 -0.65
N PRO A 254 -21.52 5.04 -1.99
CA PRO A 254 -22.67 4.45 -2.68
C PRO A 254 -22.98 2.99 -2.30
N TYR A 255 -22.01 2.27 -1.72
CA TYR A 255 -22.13 0.86 -1.36
C TYR A 255 -22.40 0.65 0.12
N LEU A 256 -22.13 1.65 0.97
CA LEU A 256 -22.21 1.54 2.43
C LEU A 256 -23.56 1.04 2.93
N GLY A 257 -24.67 1.40 2.27
CA GLY A 257 -26.01 0.94 2.67
C GLY A 257 -26.21 -0.58 2.57
N GLN A 258 -25.45 -1.27 1.69
CA GLN A 258 -25.58 -2.71 1.44
C GLN A 258 -24.55 -3.52 2.21
N ILE A 259 -23.38 -2.96 2.48
CA ILE A 259 -22.26 -3.64 3.16
C ILE A 259 -22.60 -3.85 4.64
N ASP A 260 -22.41 -5.06 5.18
CA ASP A 260 -22.60 -5.32 6.61
C ASP A 260 -21.30 -5.04 7.40
N GLY A 261 -20.15 -5.52 6.93
CA GLY A 261 -18.82 -5.20 7.47
C GLY A 261 -17.92 -4.54 6.42
N LEU A 262 -17.20 -3.49 6.77
CA LEU A 262 -16.24 -2.82 5.89
C LEU A 262 -14.90 -2.67 6.58
N VAL A 263 -13.85 -3.18 5.96
CA VAL A 263 -12.47 -3.11 6.44
C VAL A 263 -11.61 -2.42 5.39
N ALA A 264 -10.88 -1.39 5.78
CA ALA A 264 -9.78 -0.84 4.98
C ALA A 264 -8.50 -1.60 5.33
N ALA A 265 -7.97 -2.34 4.37
CA ALA A 265 -6.78 -3.18 4.51
C ALA A 265 -5.52 -2.58 3.90
N TRP A 266 -5.64 -1.41 3.28
CA TRP A 266 -4.53 -0.71 2.65
C TRP A 266 -3.87 -1.59 1.58
N LEU A 267 -2.53 -1.64 1.55
CA LEU A 267 -1.73 -2.59 0.79
C LEU A 267 -0.99 -3.50 1.78
N PRO A 268 -1.59 -4.63 2.22
CA PRO A 268 -1.07 -5.40 3.36
C PRO A 268 0.18 -6.24 3.04
N GLY A 269 0.69 -6.22 1.81
CA GLY A 269 1.92 -6.96 1.49
C GLY A 269 1.72 -8.48 1.46
N SER A 270 2.76 -9.25 1.76
CA SER A 270 2.79 -10.71 1.52
C SER A 270 2.00 -11.55 2.53
N GLU A 271 1.67 -11.01 3.71
CA GLU A 271 1.20 -11.81 4.85
C GLU A 271 -0.31 -11.68 5.07
N GLY A 272 -1.10 -12.16 4.10
CA GLY A 272 -2.57 -12.12 4.13
C GLY A 272 -3.20 -12.80 5.35
N GLN A 273 -2.45 -13.65 6.06
CA GLN A 273 -2.87 -14.24 7.33
C GLN A 273 -3.21 -13.16 8.39
N GLY A 274 -2.53 -12.00 8.37
CA GLY A 274 -2.84 -10.90 9.29
C GLY A 274 -4.24 -10.31 9.07
N VAL A 275 -4.80 -10.44 7.87
CA VAL A 275 -6.21 -10.07 7.60
C VAL A 275 -7.15 -11.07 8.24
N ALA A 276 -6.90 -12.37 8.07
CA ALA A 276 -7.74 -13.41 8.65
C ALA A 276 -7.71 -13.39 10.20
N ASP A 277 -6.56 -13.10 10.80
CA ASP A 277 -6.37 -12.98 12.25
C ASP A 277 -7.44 -12.10 12.93
N VAL A 278 -7.76 -10.94 12.35
CA VAL A 278 -8.76 -10.02 12.92
C VAL A 278 -10.17 -10.27 12.39
N LEU A 279 -10.30 -10.80 11.17
CA LEU A 279 -11.62 -11.16 10.62
C LEU A 279 -12.28 -12.26 11.44
N PHE A 280 -11.51 -13.23 11.93
CA PHE A 280 -11.97 -14.37 12.71
C PHE A 280 -11.74 -14.23 14.22
N GLY A 281 -11.22 -13.08 14.66
CA GLY A 281 -11.14 -12.71 16.07
C GLY A 281 -10.05 -13.39 16.89
N ASP A 282 -8.99 -13.92 16.24
CA ASP A 282 -7.75 -14.26 16.96
C ASP A 282 -7.13 -13.01 17.59
N TYR A 283 -7.34 -11.86 16.95
CA TYR A 283 -7.01 -10.54 17.46
C TYR A 283 -8.18 -9.57 17.26
N GLY A 284 -8.20 -8.50 18.05
CA GLY A 284 -9.14 -7.40 17.86
C GLY A 284 -8.67 -6.41 16.79
N PHE A 285 -9.61 -5.76 16.10
CA PHE A 285 -9.29 -4.58 15.29
C PHE A 285 -8.85 -3.43 16.20
N THR A 286 -7.70 -2.81 15.89
CA THR A 286 -7.15 -1.68 16.63
C THR A 286 -6.74 -0.50 15.74
N GLY A 287 -6.70 -0.69 14.41
CA GLY A 287 -6.27 0.34 13.48
C GLY A 287 -7.25 1.51 13.43
N THR A 288 -6.69 2.71 13.28
CA THR A 288 -7.45 3.96 13.08
C THR A 288 -6.99 4.63 11.79
N LEU A 289 -7.89 5.34 11.11
CA LEU A 289 -7.59 6.03 9.87
C LEU A 289 -6.43 7.04 10.04
N PRO A 290 -5.31 6.89 9.31
CA PRO A 290 -4.23 7.87 9.29
C PRO A 290 -4.50 9.01 8.31
N ILE A 291 -5.60 8.94 7.56
CA ILE A 291 -6.01 9.93 6.57
C ILE A 291 -7.54 10.08 6.58
N THR A 292 -8.02 11.29 6.31
CA THR A 292 -9.45 11.57 6.15
C THR A 292 -10.06 10.78 4.99
N TRP A 293 -11.22 10.14 5.21
CA TRP A 293 -11.99 9.53 4.13
C TRP A 293 -13.08 10.49 3.64
N PHE A 294 -13.01 10.89 2.37
CA PHE A 294 -13.98 11.81 1.77
C PHE A 294 -15.33 11.13 1.44
N LYS A 295 -16.40 11.92 1.36
CA LYS A 295 -17.71 11.47 0.86
C LYS A 295 -17.71 11.38 -0.67
N ASN A 296 -17.19 12.43 -1.32
CA ASN A 296 -17.01 12.50 -2.77
C ASN A 296 -15.74 13.26 -3.12
N VAL A 297 -15.21 13.01 -4.33
CA VAL A 297 -13.94 13.62 -4.78
C VAL A 297 -14.00 15.14 -4.96
N GLY A 298 -15.21 15.71 -5.11
CA GLY A 298 -15.40 17.16 -5.20
C GLY A 298 -15.10 17.91 -3.91
N GLN A 299 -14.88 17.19 -2.79
CA GLN A 299 -14.42 17.79 -1.54
C GLN A 299 -12.90 17.98 -1.50
N LEU A 300 -12.14 17.40 -2.43
CA LEU A 300 -10.68 17.39 -2.35
C LEU A 300 -10.07 18.71 -2.89
N PRO A 301 -8.98 19.21 -2.28
CA PRO A 301 -8.34 18.72 -1.05
C PRO A 301 -9.16 19.06 0.21
N MET A 302 -9.18 18.13 1.19
CA MET A 302 -9.87 18.32 2.48
C MET A 302 -9.08 17.65 3.61
N HIS A 303 -8.69 18.46 4.59
CA HIS A 303 -7.85 18.07 5.72
C HIS A 303 -8.48 18.46 7.06
N VAL A 304 -8.03 17.81 8.13
CA VAL A 304 -8.46 18.15 9.49
C VAL A 304 -8.05 19.60 9.79
N GLY A 305 -9.01 20.41 10.22
CA GLY A 305 -8.81 21.83 10.51
C GLY A 305 -9.41 22.77 9.47
N ASP A 306 -9.77 22.26 8.28
CA ASP A 306 -10.43 23.07 7.26
C ASP A 306 -11.84 23.50 7.71
N SER A 307 -12.25 24.72 7.38
CA SER A 307 -13.56 25.28 7.77
C SER A 307 -14.75 24.50 7.19
N GLY A 308 -14.54 23.77 6.09
CA GLY A 308 -15.52 22.92 5.42
C GLY A 308 -15.33 21.41 5.66
N TYR A 309 -14.63 21.01 6.73
CA TYR A 309 -14.30 19.61 7.00
C TYR A 309 -15.55 18.75 7.23
N ASP A 310 -16.00 18.05 6.18
CA ASP A 310 -17.18 17.19 6.18
C ASP A 310 -16.84 15.76 5.67
N PRO A 311 -16.07 14.98 6.44
CA PRO A 311 -15.60 13.67 6.01
C PRO A 311 -16.71 12.61 6.05
N LEU A 312 -16.52 11.54 5.27
CA LEU A 312 -17.28 10.30 5.43
C LEU A 312 -16.83 9.56 6.69
N PHE A 313 -15.51 9.46 6.87
CA PHE A 313 -14.87 8.99 8.09
C PHE A 313 -13.72 9.94 8.43
N LYS A 314 -13.74 10.49 9.65
CA LYS A 314 -12.74 11.43 10.14
C LYS A 314 -11.37 10.77 10.33
N LEU A 315 -10.30 11.57 10.32
CA LEU A 315 -8.98 11.13 10.79
C LEU A 315 -9.09 10.53 12.19
N GLY A 316 -8.38 9.43 12.44
CA GLY A 316 -8.40 8.69 13.70
C GLY A 316 -9.64 7.82 13.91
N PHE A 317 -10.57 7.75 12.96
CA PHE A 317 -11.72 6.84 13.04
C PHE A 317 -11.30 5.39 12.86
N GLY A 318 -11.84 4.49 13.68
CA GLY A 318 -11.68 3.04 13.55
C GLY A 318 -12.52 2.35 14.61
N LEU A 319 -13.38 1.42 14.21
CA LEU A 319 -14.12 0.57 15.14
C LEU A 319 -13.18 -0.51 15.69
N THR A 320 -13.47 -0.99 16.89
CA THR A 320 -12.67 -2.03 17.55
C THR A 320 -13.48 -3.31 17.72
N THR A 321 -12.79 -4.45 17.75
CA THR A 321 -13.36 -5.72 18.22
C THR A 321 -12.51 -6.27 19.35
N LYS A 322 -13.05 -7.22 20.12
CA LYS A 322 -12.29 -8.00 21.11
C LYS A 322 -11.93 -9.37 20.51
N PRO A 323 -10.79 -9.96 20.88
CA PRO A 323 -10.50 -11.36 20.57
C PRO A 323 -11.57 -12.30 21.15
N ILE A 324 -11.78 -13.46 20.54
CA ILE A 324 -12.75 -14.49 20.96
C ILE A 324 -12.10 -15.84 21.25
#